data_AF-A0A7K3QRR1-F1
#
_entry.id   AF-A0A7K3QRR1-F1
#
_cell.length_a   1.000
_cell.length_b   1.000
_cell.length_c   1.000
_cell.angle_alpha   90.00
_cell.angle_beta   90.00
_cell.angle_gamma   90.00
#
_symmetry.space_group_name_H-M   'P 1'
#
loop_
_entity.id
_entity.type
_entity.pdbx_description
1 polymer ?
#
loop_
_entity_poly.entity_id
_entity_poly.type
_entity_poly.pdbx_seq_one_letter_code
_entity_poly.pdbx_strand_id
1 'polypeptide(L)'
;MTRRIEGLLLGLAAGDAAGWPAARHRAARMPEWTRRLTRELDTFAEQNATTTLPVPIALNQPPEPLRLGPSDDAEWAAFAAEAVLRAGDDVLSDLSRDRRIRAAIDLTWTAVASEVAAAAERAPEIESAVLPLRARISVRAGLGNLAAGLRPPATGHDNPHYFDDAACVRACVLAVAHPGDPARAAGLAEFDARYTQDGDGVHGARAMAAALATALSGA
;
A
#
# COMPACT_ATOMS: atom_id res chain seq x y z
N MET A 1 17.03 -2.60 19.20
CA MET A 1 15.68 -2.57 18.61
C MET A 1 15.54 -1.43 17.60
N THR A 2 15.66 -0.15 18.00
CA THR A 2 15.48 1.03 17.12
C THR A 2 16.24 0.97 15.79
N ARG A 3 17.55 0.66 15.80
CA ARG A 3 18.35 0.51 14.57
C ARG A 3 17.81 -0.54 13.58
N ARG A 4 17.19 -1.62 14.07
CA ARG A 4 16.60 -2.66 13.20
C ARG A 4 15.26 -2.20 12.60
N ILE A 5 14.49 -1.43 13.36
CA ILE A 5 13.25 -0.81 12.85
C ILE A 5 13.61 0.23 11.77
N GLU A 6 14.60 1.07 12.00
CA GLU A 6 15.11 2.00 10.98
C GLU A 6 15.58 1.24 9.74
N GLY A 7 16.37 0.16 9.92
CA GLY A 7 16.82 -0.68 8.81
C GLY A 7 15.67 -1.31 8.02
N LEU A 8 14.61 -1.76 8.70
CA LEU A 8 13.39 -2.27 8.07
C LEU A 8 12.71 -1.21 7.21
N LEU A 9 12.46 -0.01 7.76
CA LEU A 9 11.77 1.05 7.05
C LEU A 9 12.59 1.58 5.86
N LEU A 10 13.90 1.76 6.05
CA LEU A 10 14.81 2.16 4.97
C LEU A 10 14.93 1.08 3.90
N GLY A 11 14.98 -0.19 4.29
CA GLY A 11 15.03 -1.33 3.37
C GLY A 11 13.76 -1.44 2.53
N LEU A 12 12.58 -1.28 3.15
CA LEU A 12 11.30 -1.23 2.45
C LEU A 12 11.26 -0.08 1.44
N ALA A 13 11.60 1.14 1.88
CA ALA A 13 11.60 2.31 1.01
C ALA A 13 12.61 2.21 -0.15
N ALA A 14 13.79 1.64 0.10
CA ALA A 14 14.80 1.40 -0.93
C ALA A 14 14.35 0.33 -1.93
N GLY A 15 13.73 -0.76 -1.44
CA GLY A 15 13.19 -1.82 -2.27
C GLY A 15 12.05 -1.33 -3.18
N ASP A 16 11.11 -0.57 -2.61
CA ASP A 16 10.05 0.10 -3.36
C ASP A 16 10.63 1.03 -4.43
N ALA A 17 11.52 1.93 -4.04
CA ALA A 17 12.12 2.91 -4.94
C ALA A 17 12.92 2.30 -6.11
N ALA A 18 13.52 1.13 -5.90
CA ALA A 18 14.24 0.38 -6.92
C ALA A 18 13.33 -0.53 -7.75
N GLY A 19 12.09 -0.77 -7.31
CA GLY A 19 11.12 -1.61 -7.99
C GLY A 19 10.64 -1.00 -9.30
N TRP A 20 10.28 -1.87 -10.25
CA TRP A 20 9.69 -1.46 -11.53
C TRP A 20 8.44 -0.55 -11.39
N PRO A 21 7.53 -0.76 -10.42
CA PRO A 21 6.39 0.12 -10.23
C PRO A 21 6.76 1.57 -9.93
N ALA A 22 7.86 1.83 -9.22
CA ALA A 22 8.24 3.20 -8.81
C ALA A 22 8.47 4.14 -10.00
N ALA A 23 9.25 3.71 -10.99
CA ALA A 23 9.49 4.51 -12.18
C ALA A 23 8.19 4.78 -12.95
N ARG A 24 7.33 3.75 -13.11
CA ARG A 24 6.02 3.88 -13.76
C ARG A 24 5.10 4.81 -12.99
N HIS A 25 5.13 4.75 -11.66
CA HIS A 25 4.28 5.55 -10.80
C HIS A 25 4.69 7.01 -10.82
N ARG A 26 6.00 7.27 -10.75
CA ARG A 26 6.54 8.63 -10.75
C ARG A 26 6.49 9.28 -12.13
N ALA A 27 6.40 8.51 -13.22
CA ALA A 27 6.15 9.04 -14.55
C ALA A 27 4.85 9.86 -14.64
N ALA A 28 3.90 9.71 -13.70
CA ALA A 28 2.73 10.58 -13.60
C ALA A 28 3.08 12.06 -13.34
N ARG A 29 4.30 12.35 -12.85
CA ARG A 29 4.82 13.72 -12.68
C ARG A 29 5.44 14.29 -13.96
N MET A 30 5.58 13.49 -15.03
CA MET A 30 5.98 13.93 -16.36
C MET A 30 4.76 14.46 -17.13
N PRO A 31 4.97 15.28 -18.17
CA PRO A 31 3.89 15.67 -19.08
C PRO A 31 3.12 14.45 -19.64
N GLU A 32 1.81 14.61 -19.82
CA GLU A 32 0.94 13.51 -20.26
C GLU A 32 1.37 12.92 -21.61
N TRP A 33 1.78 13.77 -22.56
CA TRP A 33 2.23 13.35 -23.89
C TRP A 33 3.42 12.40 -23.82
N THR A 34 4.32 12.55 -22.84
CA THR A 34 5.48 11.68 -22.65
C THR A 34 5.03 10.27 -22.28
N ARG A 35 4.04 10.14 -21.38
CA ARG A 35 3.46 8.84 -21.01
C ARG A 35 2.69 8.20 -22.17
N ARG A 36 2.01 9.01 -22.98
CA ARG A 36 1.32 8.52 -24.19
C ARG A 36 2.32 7.96 -25.19
N LEU A 37 3.38 8.72 -25.49
CA LEU A 37 4.42 8.32 -26.43
C LEU A 37 5.14 7.04 -25.98
N THR A 38 5.45 6.87 -24.69
CA THR A 38 6.01 5.60 -24.19
C THR A 38 5.11 4.41 -24.53
N ARG A 39 3.79 4.51 -24.33
CA ARG A 39 2.86 3.42 -24.67
C ARG A 39 2.79 3.15 -26.18
N GLU A 40 2.78 4.20 -26.99
CA GLU A 40 2.78 4.08 -28.46
C GLU A 40 4.06 3.38 -28.94
N LEU A 41 5.22 3.74 -28.38
CA LEU A 41 6.49 3.13 -28.71
C LEU A 41 6.63 1.70 -28.18
N ASP A 42 6.11 1.39 -26.98
CA ASP A 42 6.02 0.01 -26.45
C ASP A 42 5.22 -0.87 -27.42
N THR A 43 4.06 -0.38 -27.85
CA THR A 43 3.18 -1.07 -28.81
C THR A 43 3.89 -1.27 -30.15
N PHE A 44 4.57 -0.23 -30.66
CA PHE A 44 5.36 -0.32 -31.87
C PHE A 44 6.46 -1.37 -31.75
N ALA A 45 7.20 -1.38 -30.63
CA ALA A 45 8.29 -2.33 -30.41
C ALA A 45 7.79 -3.78 -30.39
N GLU A 46 6.67 -4.04 -29.72
CA GLU A 46 6.02 -5.35 -29.69
C GLU A 46 5.58 -5.81 -31.09
N GLN A 47 4.87 -4.94 -31.83
CA GLN A 47 4.36 -5.27 -33.17
C GLN A 47 5.45 -5.47 -34.22
N ASN A 48 6.60 -4.83 -34.04
CA ASN A 48 7.71 -4.86 -35.00
C ASN A 48 8.90 -5.72 -34.52
N ALA A 49 8.71 -6.53 -33.46
CA ALA A 49 9.75 -7.36 -32.86
C ALA A 49 11.07 -6.59 -32.59
N THR A 50 10.94 -5.33 -32.18
CA THR A 50 12.08 -4.45 -31.88
C THR A 50 12.47 -4.61 -30.41
N THR A 51 13.75 -4.90 -30.16
CA THR A 51 14.26 -5.14 -28.80
C THR A 51 14.75 -3.86 -28.10
N THR A 52 14.85 -2.74 -28.81
CA THR A 52 15.18 -1.45 -28.22
C THR A 52 14.06 -1.03 -27.28
N LEU A 53 14.38 -0.91 -25.99
CA LEU A 53 13.44 -0.41 -25.00
C LEU A 53 13.08 1.04 -25.32
N PRO A 54 11.80 1.34 -25.55
CA PRO A 54 11.38 2.70 -25.83
C PRO A 54 11.42 3.50 -24.54
N VAL A 55 12.55 4.15 -24.33
CA VAL A 55 12.68 5.15 -23.28
C VAL A 55 11.90 6.39 -23.72
N PRO A 56 11.12 7.03 -22.83
CA PRO A 56 10.53 8.32 -23.14
C PRO A 56 11.65 9.25 -23.61
N ILE A 57 11.58 9.73 -24.86
CA ILE A 57 12.60 10.58 -25.46
C ILE A 57 12.64 11.89 -24.65
N ALA A 58 13.51 11.93 -23.66
CA ALA A 58 13.66 13.02 -22.71
C ALA A 58 14.78 13.98 -23.12
N LEU A 59 15.11 14.08 -24.42
CA LEU A 59 16.18 14.95 -24.90
C LEU A 59 15.99 16.43 -24.47
N ASN A 60 14.76 16.82 -24.07
CA ASN A 60 14.44 18.13 -23.51
C ASN A 60 13.56 18.08 -22.24
N GLN A 61 13.57 16.99 -21.45
CA GLN A 61 12.76 16.91 -20.23
C GLN A 61 13.61 16.65 -18.99
N PRO A 62 13.31 17.31 -17.84
CA PRO A 62 14.01 17.06 -16.58
C PRO A 62 13.86 15.59 -16.15
N PRO A 63 14.96 14.84 -15.90
CA PRO A 63 14.89 13.44 -15.50
C PRO A 63 14.52 13.24 -14.02
N GLU A 64 14.40 14.31 -13.23
CA GLU A 64 14.09 14.30 -11.80
C GLU A 64 12.90 13.40 -11.43
N PRO A 65 11.77 13.40 -12.18
CA PRO A 65 10.67 12.50 -11.89
C PRO A 65 11.03 11.01 -11.98
N LEU A 66 11.98 10.62 -12.82
CA LEU A 66 12.38 9.23 -13.06
C LEU A 66 13.53 8.75 -12.17
N ARG A 67 14.10 9.63 -11.34
CA ARG A 67 15.06 9.21 -10.30
C ARG A 67 14.39 8.26 -9.30
N LEU A 68 15.18 7.42 -8.64
CA LEU A 68 14.71 6.54 -7.57
C LEU A 68 13.89 7.31 -6.53
N GLY A 69 12.83 6.70 -6.05
CA GLY A 69 12.09 7.11 -4.87
C GLY A 69 10.68 6.54 -4.86
N PRO A 70 9.82 7.02 -3.96
CA PRO A 70 8.68 6.24 -3.50
C PRO A 70 7.64 5.99 -4.59
N SER A 71 7.00 4.83 -4.46
CA SER A 71 5.78 4.44 -5.16
C SER A 71 4.65 4.26 -4.13
N ASP A 72 3.57 3.57 -4.51
CA ASP A 72 2.43 3.34 -3.63
C ASP A 72 2.80 2.47 -2.42
N ASP A 73 3.77 1.56 -2.54
CA ASP A 73 4.20 0.74 -1.41
C ASP A 73 4.73 1.60 -0.25
N ALA A 74 5.56 2.61 -0.54
CA ALA A 74 6.00 3.56 0.49
C ALA A 74 4.83 4.38 1.07
N GLU A 75 3.84 4.77 0.27
CA GLU A 75 2.64 5.48 0.73
C GLU A 75 1.81 4.60 1.69
N TRP A 76 1.59 3.33 1.34
CA TRP A 76 0.84 2.38 2.17
C TRP A 76 1.62 1.92 3.41
N ALA A 77 2.95 1.87 3.34
CA ALA A 77 3.79 1.69 4.52
C ALA A 77 3.66 2.88 5.49
N ALA A 78 3.67 4.11 4.96
CA ALA A 78 3.47 5.32 5.77
C ALA A 78 2.07 5.35 6.41
N PHE A 79 1.03 4.96 5.67
CA PHE A 79 -0.33 4.78 6.19
C PHE A 79 -0.36 3.84 7.41
N ALA A 80 0.29 2.68 7.33
CA ALA A 80 0.36 1.74 8.44
C ALA A 80 1.19 2.28 9.62
N ALA A 81 2.28 3.00 9.35
CA ALA A 81 3.10 3.63 10.39
C ALA A 81 2.30 4.69 11.14
N GLU A 82 1.52 5.50 10.43
CA GLU A 82 0.69 6.55 11.02
C GLU A 82 -0.38 5.97 11.95
N ALA A 83 -1.02 4.86 11.58
CA ALA A 83 -1.96 4.15 12.45
C ALA A 83 -1.29 3.66 13.75
N VAL A 84 -0.06 3.12 13.66
CA VAL A 84 0.71 2.70 14.84
C VAL A 84 1.11 3.89 15.73
N LEU A 85 1.47 5.03 15.12
CA LEU A 85 1.82 6.25 15.85
C LEU A 85 0.58 6.82 16.58
N ARG A 86 -0.57 6.91 15.92
CA ARG A 86 -1.85 7.35 16.52
C ARG A 86 -2.26 6.49 17.73
N ALA A 87 -1.96 5.20 17.70
CA ALA A 87 -2.22 4.32 18.82
C ALA A 87 -1.36 4.63 20.06
N GLY A 88 -0.27 5.38 19.88
CA GLY A 88 0.59 5.90 20.94
C GLY A 88 0.01 7.11 21.67
N ASP A 89 -0.93 7.83 21.05
CA ASP A 89 -1.57 9.01 21.66
C ASP A 89 -2.36 8.62 22.92
N ASP A 90 -2.57 9.60 23.82
CA ASP A 90 -3.29 9.39 25.10
C ASP A 90 -4.81 9.19 24.93
N VAL A 91 -5.29 9.28 23.69
CA VAL A 91 -6.67 8.98 23.31
C VAL A 91 -6.88 7.46 23.46
N LEU A 92 -7.90 7.06 24.24
CA LEU A 92 -8.17 5.65 24.62
C LEU A 92 -7.13 5.01 25.55
N SER A 93 -6.48 5.80 26.41
CA SER A 93 -5.49 5.31 27.39
C SER A 93 -6.00 4.26 28.39
N ASP A 94 -7.32 4.09 28.51
CA ASP A 94 -7.98 3.03 29.27
C ASP A 94 -7.88 1.64 28.58
N LEU A 95 -7.59 1.59 27.28
CA LEU A 95 -7.43 0.36 26.52
C LEU A 95 -5.99 -0.19 26.59
N SER A 96 -5.87 -1.52 26.46
CA SER A 96 -4.56 -2.14 26.23
C SER A 96 -3.94 -1.66 24.93
N ARG A 97 -2.60 -1.65 24.84
CA ARG A 97 -1.86 -1.23 23.64
C ARG A 97 -2.37 -1.93 22.37
N ASP A 98 -2.63 -3.23 22.42
CA ASP A 98 -3.15 -4.00 21.27
C ASP A 98 -4.52 -3.52 20.81
N ARG A 99 -5.41 -3.21 21.76
CA ARG A 99 -6.75 -2.69 21.45
C ARG A 99 -6.65 -1.28 20.87
N ARG A 100 -5.78 -0.44 21.41
CA ARG A 100 -5.51 0.90 20.84
C ARG A 100 -5.00 0.82 19.41
N ILE A 101 -4.03 -0.07 19.12
CA ILE A 101 -3.50 -0.23 17.76
C ILE A 101 -4.59 -0.69 16.79
N ARG A 102 -5.40 -1.69 17.17
CA ARG A 102 -6.52 -2.15 16.32
C ARG A 102 -7.55 -1.05 16.10
N ALA A 103 -7.91 -0.29 17.13
CA ALA A 103 -8.81 0.85 17.00
C ALA A 103 -8.24 1.94 16.09
N ALA A 104 -6.95 2.26 16.20
CA ALA A 104 -6.29 3.25 15.35
C ALA A 104 -6.26 2.80 13.88
N ILE A 105 -6.00 1.51 13.60
CA ILE A 105 -6.08 0.94 12.25
C ILE A 105 -7.50 1.07 11.70
N ASP A 106 -8.52 0.67 12.47
CA ASP A 106 -9.94 0.74 12.09
C ASP A 106 -10.37 2.19 11.76
N LEU A 107 -9.98 3.15 12.60
CA LEU A 107 -10.24 4.57 12.38
C LEU A 107 -9.51 5.10 11.15
N THR A 108 -8.26 4.67 10.91
CA THR A 108 -7.48 5.13 9.74
C THR A 108 -8.09 4.62 8.43
N TRP A 109 -8.52 3.35 8.39
CA TRP A 109 -9.25 2.80 7.24
C TRP A 109 -10.60 3.50 7.01
N THR A 110 -11.35 3.73 8.09
CA THR A 110 -12.65 4.41 8.02
C THR A 110 -12.50 5.85 7.53
N ALA A 111 -11.44 6.55 7.92
CA ALA A 111 -11.16 7.90 7.45
C ALA A 111 -10.93 7.94 5.93
N VAL A 112 -10.06 7.06 5.41
CA VAL A 112 -9.80 7.00 3.96
C VAL A 112 -11.03 6.55 3.19
N ALA A 113 -11.80 5.59 3.70
CA ALA A 113 -13.07 5.18 3.08
C ALA A 113 -14.10 6.32 3.05
N SER A 114 -14.10 7.20 4.04
CA SER A 114 -14.96 8.39 4.05
C SER A 114 -14.57 9.38 2.94
N GLU A 115 -13.28 9.54 2.66
CA GLU A 115 -12.81 10.34 1.52
C GLU A 115 -13.22 9.72 0.18
N VAL A 116 -13.17 8.38 0.07
CA VAL A 116 -13.66 7.64 -1.10
C VAL A 116 -15.17 7.81 -1.28
N ALA A 117 -15.96 7.70 -0.21
CA ALA A 117 -17.39 7.93 -0.23
C ALA A 117 -17.73 9.35 -0.72
N ALA A 118 -17.07 10.37 -0.15
CA ALA A 118 -17.25 11.75 -0.57
C ALA A 118 -16.82 12.02 -2.03
N ALA A 119 -15.82 11.30 -2.54
CA ALA A 119 -15.45 11.35 -3.95
C ALA A 119 -16.53 10.73 -4.85
N ALA A 120 -17.11 9.60 -4.43
CA ALA A 120 -18.19 8.93 -5.15
C ALA A 120 -19.49 9.76 -5.18
N GLU A 121 -19.86 10.40 -4.07
CA GLU A 121 -21.06 11.26 -3.98
C GLU A 121 -21.01 12.48 -4.91
N ARG A 122 -19.80 12.97 -5.23
CA ARG A 122 -19.59 14.10 -6.15
C ARG A 122 -19.59 13.68 -7.62
N ALA A 123 -19.49 12.39 -7.90
CA ALA A 123 -19.39 11.87 -9.25
C ALA A 123 -20.78 11.61 -9.85
N PRO A 124 -20.97 11.83 -11.16
CA PRO A 124 -22.23 11.50 -11.84
C PRO A 124 -22.55 9.99 -11.78
N GLU A 125 -21.52 9.14 -11.89
CA GLU A 125 -21.58 7.69 -11.65
C GLU A 125 -20.43 7.26 -10.73
N ILE A 126 -20.65 6.22 -9.91
CA ILE A 126 -19.65 5.71 -8.94
C ILE A 126 -18.34 5.30 -9.67
N GLU A 127 -18.46 4.69 -10.84
CA GLU A 127 -17.34 4.24 -11.67
C GLU A 127 -16.52 5.41 -12.24
N SER A 128 -17.11 6.60 -12.33
CA SER A 128 -16.45 7.82 -12.80
C SER A 128 -15.74 8.60 -11.68
N ALA A 129 -15.86 8.16 -10.43
CA ALA A 129 -15.31 8.87 -9.28
C ALA A 129 -13.78 9.00 -9.33
N VAL A 130 -13.31 10.25 -9.25
CA VAL A 130 -11.88 10.55 -9.14
C VAL A 130 -11.46 10.43 -7.68
N LEU A 131 -10.90 9.28 -7.32
CA LEU A 131 -10.42 9.05 -5.96
C LEU A 131 -9.17 9.88 -5.67
N PRO A 132 -9.02 10.43 -4.46
CA PRO A 132 -7.86 11.24 -4.06
C PRO A 132 -6.61 10.40 -3.74
N LEU A 133 -6.52 9.17 -4.24
CA LEU A 133 -5.49 8.21 -3.86
C LEU A 133 -5.08 7.30 -5.01
N ARG A 134 -3.85 6.79 -4.89
CA ARG A 134 -3.29 5.75 -5.74
C ARG A 134 -3.22 4.46 -4.95
N ALA A 135 -3.74 3.38 -5.52
CA ALA A 135 -3.80 2.11 -4.83
C ALA A 135 -3.83 0.96 -5.81
N ARG A 136 -3.34 -0.20 -5.36
CA ARG A 136 -3.53 -1.48 -6.03
C ARG A 136 -5.03 -1.82 -6.10
N ILE A 137 -5.40 -2.73 -7.01
CA ILE A 137 -6.80 -3.03 -7.33
C ILE A 137 -7.54 -3.53 -6.08
N SER A 138 -6.96 -4.45 -5.33
CA SER A 138 -7.52 -4.99 -4.08
C SER A 138 -7.78 -3.91 -3.04
N VAL A 139 -6.84 -2.97 -2.87
CA VAL A 139 -6.98 -1.85 -1.91
C VAL A 139 -8.07 -0.87 -2.35
N ARG A 140 -8.12 -0.51 -3.64
CA ARG A 140 -9.17 0.36 -4.19
C ARG A 140 -10.55 -0.27 -4.03
N ALA A 141 -10.69 -1.55 -4.35
CA ALA A 141 -11.94 -2.27 -4.22
C ALA A 141 -12.36 -2.42 -2.74
N GLY A 142 -11.44 -2.78 -1.85
CA GLY A 142 -11.71 -2.86 -0.41
C GLY A 142 -12.17 -1.54 0.20
N LEU A 143 -11.57 -0.42 -0.20
CA LEU A 143 -12.02 0.92 0.21
C LEU A 143 -13.40 1.26 -0.36
N GLY A 144 -13.68 0.91 -1.62
CA GLY A 144 -15.01 1.07 -2.21
C GLY A 144 -16.08 0.28 -1.45
N ASN A 145 -15.78 -0.98 -1.12
CA ASN A 145 -16.64 -1.84 -0.31
C ASN A 145 -16.89 -1.25 1.08
N LEU A 146 -15.83 -0.75 1.74
CA LEU A 146 -15.93 -0.13 3.05
C LEU A 146 -16.75 1.18 3.00
N ALA A 147 -16.55 1.99 1.97
CA ALA A 147 -17.33 3.21 1.70
C ALA A 147 -18.81 2.89 1.44
N ALA A 148 -19.12 1.75 0.83
CA ALA A 148 -20.47 1.24 0.64
C ALA A 148 -21.09 0.58 1.89
N GLY A 149 -20.37 0.58 3.03
CA GLY A 149 -20.87 0.09 4.32
C GLY A 149 -20.59 -1.39 4.61
N LEU A 150 -19.86 -2.09 3.73
CA LEU A 150 -19.36 -3.44 4.05
C LEU A 150 -18.31 -3.37 5.16
N ARG A 151 -18.08 -4.49 5.83
CA ARG A 151 -17.08 -4.62 6.89
C ARG A 151 -16.13 -5.79 6.60
N PRO A 152 -14.88 -5.75 7.08
CA PRO A 152 -14.01 -6.93 7.06
C PRO A 152 -14.70 -8.15 7.71
N PRO A 153 -14.57 -9.37 7.15
CA PRO A 153 -13.71 -9.71 6.01
C PRO A 153 -14.35 -9.46 4.63
N ALA A 154 -15.64 -9.12 4.54
CA ALA A 154 -16.33 -8.96 3.25
C ALA A 154 -15.67 -7.87 2.38
N THR A 155 -15.18 -6.78 2.98
CA THR A 155 -14.45 -5.73 2.24
C THR A 155 -13.22 -6.29 1.53
N GLY A 156 -12.47 -7.17 2.20
CA GLY A 156 -11.25 -7.78 1.68
C GLY A 156 -11.49 -9.03 0.83
N HIS A 157 -12.63 -9.70 0.96
CA HIS A 157 -13.00 -10.88 0.18
C HIS A 157 -13.71 -10.53 -1.14
N ASP A 158 -14.64 -9.58 -1.11
CA ASP A 158 -15.51 -9.26 -2.26
C ASP A 158 -14.79 -8.31 -3.25
N ASN A 159 -13.59 -8.68 -3.69
CA ASN A 159 -12.85 -7.97 -4.73
C ASN A 159 -12.03 -8.92 -5.62
N PRO A 160 -11.79 -8.60 -6.90
CA PRO A 160 -11.17 -9.54 -7.85
C PRO A 160 -9.69 -9.85 -7.59
N HIS A 161 -9.05 -9.15 -6.65
CA HIS A 161 -7.61 -9.24 -6.37
C HIS A 161 -7.31 -9.57 -4.90
N TYR A 162 -8.26 -10.16 -4.16
CA TYR A 162 -8.15 -10.39 -2.71
C TYR A 162 -6.95 -11.26 -2.30
N PHE A 163 -6.37 -12.01 -3.24
CA PHE A 163 -5.27 -12.96 -3.02
C PHE A 163 -3.88 -12.34 -3.28
N ASP A 164 -3.80 -11.07 -3.69
CA ASP A 164 -2.53 -10.41 -3.99
C ASP A 164 -1.74 -10.02 -2.73
N ASP A 165 -0.54 -9.47 -2.93
CA ASP A 165 0.42 -9.13 -1.88
C ASP A 165 0.29 -7.69 -1.32
N ALA A 166 -0.76 -6.92 -1.67
CA ALA A 166 -0.84 -5.50 -1.30
C ALA A 166 -0.81 -5.25 0.23
N ALA A 167 -1.32 -6.20 1.03
CA ALA A 167 -1.27 -6.09 2.49
C ALA A 167 0.12 -6.41 3.08
N CYS A 168 1.01 -7.09 2.34
CA CYS A 168 2.33 -7.48 2.85
C CYS A 168 3.19 -6.28 3.23
N VAL A 169 3.15 -5.21 2.43
CA VAL A 169 3.91 -3.98 2.69
C VAL A 169 3.49 -3.31 3.99
N ARG A 170 2.18 -3.24 4.25
CA ARG A 170 1.64 -2.73 5.53
C ARG A 170 1.97 -3.65 6.69
N ALA A 171 1.87 -4.97 6.48
CA ALA A 171 2.21 -5.98 7.47
C ALA A 171 3.68 -5.88 7.93
N CYS A 172 4.59 -5.50 7.03
CA CYS A 172 5.99 -5.24 7.39
C CYS A 172 6.11 -4.15 8.46
N VAL A 173 5.36 -3.06 8.33
CA VAL A 173 5.36 -1.95 9.29
C VAL A 173 4.66 -2.36 10.59
N LEU A 174 3.52 -3.04 10.49
CA LEU A 174 2.75 -3.49 11.67
C LEU A 174 3.52 -4.48 12.55
N ALA A 175 4.48 -5.22 12.01
CA ALA A 175 5.36 -6.11 12.78
C ALA A 175 6.12 -5.39 13.91
N VAL A 176 6.37 -4.08 13.77
CA VAL A 176 7.04 -3.24 14.78
C VAL A 176 6.24 -3.15 16.10
N ALA A 177 4.92 -3.42 16.08
CA ALA A 177 4.10 -3.46 17.28
C ALA A 177 4.47 -4.63 18.21
N HIS A 178 4.98 -5.73 17.66
CA HIS A 178 5.22 -6.99 18.38
C HIS A 178 6.61 -7.60 18.08
N PRO A 179 7.73 -6.90 18.32
CA PRO A 179 9.05 -7.48 18.09
C PRO A 179 9.29 -8.69 18.99
N GLY A 180 9.75 -9.81 18.40
CA GLY A 180 9.97 -11.08 19.10
C GLY A 180 8.71 -11.88 19.40
N ASP A 181 7.53 -11.42 18.97
CA ASP A 181 6.26 -12.17 19.10
C ASP A 181 5.61 -12.36 17.72
N PRO A 182 6.03 -13.38 16.96
CA PRO A 182 5.55 -13.63 15.61
C PRO A 182 4.05 -13.92 15.54
N ALA A 183 3.49 -14.54 16.57
CA ALA A 183 2.08 -14.89 16.63
C ALA A 183 1.20 -13.65 16.75
N ARG A 184 1.55 -12.71 17.65
CA ARG A 184 0.81 -11.44 17.77
C ARG A 184 1.02 -10.54 16.56
N ALA A 185 2.22 -10.51 16.00
CA ALA A 185 2.50 -9.77 14.75
C ALA A 185 1.63 -10.28 13.60
N ALA A 186 1.55 -11.59 13.40
CA ALA A 186 0.67 -12.20 12.40
C ALA A 186 -0.81 -11.88 12.66
N GLY A 187 -1.27 -11.96 13.92
CA GLY A 187 -2.66 -11.65 14.27
C GLY A 187 -3.04 -10.17 14.12
N LEU A 188 -2.07 -9.24 14.19
CA LEU A 188 -2.29 -7.83 13.89
C LEU A 188 -2.31 -7.59 12.38
N ALA A 189 -1.38 -8.20 11.63
CA ALA A 189 -1.35 -8.13 10.18
C ALA A 189 -2.60 -8.73 9.52
N GLU A 190 -3.14 -9.83 10.05
CA GLU A 190 -4.42 -10.39 9.60
C GLU A 190 -5.58 -9.41 9.78
N PHE A 191 -5.61 -8.70 10.91
CA PHE A 191 -6.67 -7.74 11.20
C PHE A 191 -6.67 -6.58 10.20
N ASP A 192 -5.49 -6.05 9.87
CA ASP A 192 -5.35 -5.04 8.82
C ASP A 192 -5.64 -5.62 7.42
N ALA A 193 -5.09 -6.79 7.10
CA ALA A 193 -5.18 -7.37 5.76
C ALA A 193 -6.62 -7.62 5.32
N ARG A 194 -7.51 -8.03 6.23
CA ARG A 194 -8.94 -8.30 5.95
C ARG A 194 -9.73 -7.09 5.45
N TYR A 195 -9.17 -5.88 5.52
CA TYR A 195 -9.76 -4.71 4.88
C TYR A 195 -9.71 -4.78 3.35
N THR A 196 -8.66 -5.39 2.80
CA THR A 196 -8.38 -5.35 1.36
C THR A 196 -8.10 -6.73 0.74
N GLN A 197 -7.81 -7.73 1.56
CA GLN A 197 -7.41 -9.09 1.15
C GLN A 197 -8.22 -10.17 1.86
N ASP A 198 -8.17 -11.36 1.29
CA ASP A 198 -8.65 -12.61 1.88
C ASP A 198 -7.77 -13.80 1.41
N GLY A 199 -7.93 -14.99 2.01
CA GLY A 199 -7.18 -16.18 1.61
C GLY A 199 -5.66 -15.97 1.58
N ASP A 200 -5.02 -16.25 0.44
CA ASP A 200 -3.57 -16.18 0.26
C ASP A 200 -2.99 -14.78 0.53
N GLY A 201 -3.74 -13.71 0.23
CA GLY A 201 -3.28 -12.35 0.52
C GLY A 201 -3.17 -12.08 2.02
N VAL A 202 -4.09 -12.61 2.82
CA VAL A 202 -4.02 -12.59 4.29
C VAL A 202 -2.91 -13.49 4.80
N HIS A 203 -2.73 -14.67 4.23
CA HIS A 203 -1.63 -15.57 4.61
C HIS A 203 -0.24 -14.96 4.33
N GLY A 204 -0.07 -14.29 3.20
CA GLY A 204 1.15 -13.56 2.85
C GLY A 204 1.45 -12.46 3.87
N ALA A 205 0.46 -11.63 4.21
CA ALA A 205 0.61 -10.58 5.20
C ALA A 205 1.00 -11.13 6.58
N ARG A 206 0.34 -12.21 7.03
CA ARG A 206 0.67 -12.88 8.29
C ARG A 206 2.10 -13.41 8.30
N ALA A 207 2.51 -14.09 7.23
CA ALA A 207 3.85 -14.65 7.10
C ALA A 207 4.92 -13.54 7.15
N MET A 208 4.69 -12.43 6.45
CA MET A 208 5.62 -11.30 6.47
C MET A 208 5.77 -10.68 7.85
N ALA A 209 4.65 -10.42 8.53
CA ALA A 209 4.70 -9.85 9.88
C ALA A 209 5.39 -10.77 10.89
N ALA A 210 5.12 -12.08 10.83
CA ALA A 210 5.77 -13.07 11.70
C ALA A 210 7.28 -13.15 11.47
N ALA A 211 7.71 -13.20 10.21
CA ALA A 211 9.13 -13.23 9.84
C ALA A 211 9.86 -11.97 10.34
N LEU A 212 9.27 -10.79 10.12
CA LEU A 212 9.87 -9.54 10.54
C LEU A 212 9.88 -9.34 12.05
N ALA A 213 8.82 -9.74 12.76
CA ALA A 213 8.82 -9.73 14.23
C ALA A 213 9.98 -10.57 14.79
N THR A 214 10.26 -11.72 14.18
CA THR A 214 11.40 -12.58 14.53
C THR A 214 12.74 -11.86 14.26
N ALA A 215 12.93 -11.33 13.05
CA ALA A 215 14.15 -10.62 12.67
C ALA A 215 14.43 -9.36 13.53
N LEU A 216 13.40 -8.62 13.92
CA LEU A 216 13.52 -7.45 14.79
C LEU A 216 14.10 -7.82 16.18
N SER A 217 13.84 -9.04 16.67
CA SER A 217 14.39 -9.55 17.93
C SER A 217 15.85 -10.01 17.84
N GLY A 218 16.37 -10.22 16.62
CA GLY A 218 17.79 -10.53 16.38
C GLY A 218 18.08 -12.00 16.12
N ALA A 219 17.07 -12.71 15.63
CA ALA A 219 17.24 -14.03 15.03
C ALA A 219 18.24 -14.01 13.87
#